data_AF-A0A7J9ZTB3-F1
#
_entry.id   AF-A0A7J9ZTB3-F1
#
_cell.length_a   1.000
_cell.length_b   1.000
_cell.length_c   1.000
_cell.angle_alpha   90.00
_cell.angle_beta   90.00
_cell.angle_gamma   90.00
#
_symmetry.space_group_name_H-M   'P 1'
#
loop_
_entity.id
_entity.type
_entity.pdbx_description
1 polymer ?
#
loop_
_entity_poly.entity_id
_entity_poly.type
_entity_poly.pdbx_seq_one_letter_code
_entity_poly.pdbx_strand_id
1 'polypeptide(L)'
;MKFQVIRCGQCGKPRGLIHTCITRADRARNPGKTRIKPKVTLTCEHCGKPRGRGHVCQIRTDFKRRKAAAERQAKKQKEAQRKAAAQQAAARRRAEAAAKRQAAAGQTRRATAARKPAGKPTPKPAHDYHTCTDTECRRYACLAWKEALAEGRTSGLEDGYEHGYETGYEQGLAARPRR
;
A
#
# COMPACT_ATOMS: atom_id res chain seq x y z
N MET A 1 61.36 34.30 -32.12
CA MET A 1 61.67 32.96 -31.57
C MET A 1 62.99 33.04 -30.80
N LYS A 2 62.99 32.84 -29.47
CA LYS A 2 64.22 32.82 -28.67
C LYS A 2 64.86 31.42 -28.79
N PHE A 3 65.99 31.31 -29.50
CA PHE A 3 66.79 30.08 -29.47
C PHE A 3 67.44 29.95 -28.09
N GLN A 4 66.88 29.09 -27.23
CA GLN A 4 67.53 28.73 -25.97
C GLN A 4 68.77 27.89 -26.29
N VAL A 5 69.95 28.50 -26.18
CA VAL A 5 71.22 27.82 -26.39
C VAL A 5 71.44 26.83 -25.25
N ILE A 6 71.42 25.53 -25.55
CA ILE A 6 71.64 24.47 -24.57
C ILE A 6 73.06 24.62 -24.03
N ARG A 7 73.20 24.93 -22.74
CA ARG A 7 74.50 25.07 -22.07
C ARG A 7 75.06 23.69 -21.74
N CYS A 8 76.38 23.55 -21.85
CA CYS A 8 77.02 22.32 -21.41
C CYS A 8 76.88 22.15 -19.89
N GLY A 9 76.33 21.02 -19.42
CA GLY A 9 76.26 20.72 -17.98
C GLY A 9 77.62 20.57 -17.28
N GLN A 10 78.72 20.44 -18.01
CA GLN A 10 80.06 20.21 -17.46
C GLN A 10 81.00 21.40 -17.60
N CYS A 11 80.84 22.24 -18.63
CA CYS A 11 81.67 23.44 -18.84
C CYS A 11 80.90 24.77 -18.83
N GLY A 12 79.57 24.76 -18.63
CA GLY A 12 78.72 25.95 -18.49
C GLY A 12 78.55 26.81 -19.75
N LYS A 13 79.42 26.64 -20.75
CA LYS A 13 79.44 27.42 -21.99
C LYS A 13 78.24 27.10 -22.91
N PRO A 14 77.71 28.11 -23.63
CA PRO A 14 76.64 27.91 -24.61
C PRO A 14 77.13 26.99 -25.73
N ARG A 15 76.46 25.85 -25.95
CA ARG A 15 76.81 24.93 -27.04
C ARG A 15 76.11 25.40 -28.32
N GLY A 16 76.89 25.82 -29.32
CA GLY A 16 76.43 25.77 -30.71
C GLY A 16 76.24 24.30 -31.16
N LEU A 17 75.93 24.06 -32.44
CA LEU A 17 75.68 22.70 -32.96
C LEU A 17 76.86 21.73 -32.74
N ILE A 18 78.07 22.24 -32.59
CA ILE A 18 79.29 21.47 -32.33
C ILE A 18 80.10 22.26 -31.31
N HIS A 19 80.17 21.81 -30.06
CA HIS A 19 81.14 22.32 -29.11
C HIS A 19 81.94 21.13 -28.56
N THR A 20 83.23 21.35 -28.31
CA THR A 20 84.13 20.38 -27.70
C THR A 20 84.55 20.95 -26.35
N CYS A 21 84.06 20.41 -25.23
CA CYS A 21 84.48 20.91 -23.91
C CYS A 21 85.91 20.43 -23.62
N ILE A 22 86.85 21.35 -23.63
CA ILE A 22 88.22 21.16 -23.11
C ILE A 22 88.15 21.47 -21.61
N THR A 23 88.22 20.45 -20.75
CA THR A 23 88.11 20.63 -19.29
C THR A 23 89.40 20.36 -18.53
N ARG A 24 90.46 19.85 -19.17
CA ARG A 24 91.88 19.82 -18.74
C ARG A 24 92.72 19.12 -19.82
N ALA A 25 93.93 19.59 -20.11
CA ALA A 25 94.78 19.05 -21.17
C ALA A 25 95.55 17.77 -20.77
N ASP A 26 95.57 17.45 -19.47
CA ASP A 26 96.57 16.53 -18.88
C ASP A 26 96.07 15.10 -18.66
N ARG A 27 94.95 14.69 -19.28
CA ARG A 27 94.40 13.33 -19.13
C ARG A 27 93.96 12.72 -20.45
N ALA A 28 94.35 11.46 -20.70
CA ALA A 28 93.99 10.72 -21.90
C ALA A 28 92.47 10.59 -22.09
N ARG A 29 92.01 10.86 -23.32
CA ARG A 29 90.60 11.01 -23.74
C ARG A 29 89.84 9.68 -23.72
N ASN A 30 88.66 9.66 -23.08
CA ASN A 30 87.57 8.78 -23.49
C ASN A 30 86.54 9.60 -24.30
N PRO A 31 86.45 9.45 -25.64
CA PRO A 31 85.50 10.19 -26.48
C PRO A 31 84.08 9.59 -26.38
N GLY A 32 83.51 9.60 -25.18
CA GLY A 32 82.11 9.25 -24.97
C GLY A 32 81.19 10.37 -25.47
N LYS A 33 80.62 10.22 -26.67
CA LYS A 33 79.59 11.13 -27.19
C LYS A 33 78.43 11.18 -26.19
N THR A 34 78.20 12.32 -25.53
CA THR A 34 77.02 12.51 -24.67
C THR A 34 75.77 12.48 -25.55
N ARG A 35 75.02 11.36 -25.53
CA ARG A 35 73.79 11.18 -26.32
C ARG A 35 72.71 12.11 -25.76
N ILE A 36 72.36 13.16 -26.51
CA ILE A 36 71.21 14.01 -26.19
C ILE A 36 69.95 13.16 -26.40
N LYS A 37 69.23 12.88 -25.31
CA LYS A 37 67.91 12.22 -25.33
C LYS A 37 66.84 13.30 -25.22
N PRO A 38 66.32 13.85 -26.34
CA PRO A 38 65.21 14.80 -26.26
C PRO A 38 63.99 14.08 -25.68
N LYS A 39 63.50 14.53 -24.53
CA LYS A 39 62.23 14.06 -23.97
C LYS A 39 61.10 14.74 -24.74
N VAL A 40 60.42 13.99 -25.60
CA VAL A 40 59.20 14.47 -26.26
C VAL A 40 58.06 14.36 -25.26
N THR A 41 57.50 15.49 -24.83
CA THR A 41 56.43 15.58 -23.81
C THR A 41 55.02 15.48 -24.37
N LEU A 42 54.86 15.37 -25.69
CA LEU A 42 53.56 15.25 -26.33
C LEU A 42 53.01 13.82 -26.19
N THR A 43 51.94 13.65 -25.41
CA THR A 43 51.19 12.39 -25.26
C THR A 43 49.96 12.36 -26.16
N CYS A 44 49.55 11.19 -26.61
CA CYS A 44 48.34 11.00 -27.41
C CYS A 44 47.09 11.05 -26.51
N GLU A 45 46.16 11.95 -26.75
CA GLU A 45 44.93 12.13 -25.94
C GLU A 45 44.04 10.89 -25.89
N HIS A 46 44.10 10.02 -26.90
CA HIS A 46 43.28 8.81 -26.98
C HIS A 46 43.86 7.60 -26.21
N CYS A 47 45.17 7.54 -26.00
CA CYS A 47 45.81 6.36 -25.38
C CYS A 47 46.88 6.66 -24.33
N GLY A 48 47.16 7.95 -24.07
CA GLY A 48 48.11 8.41 -23.06
C GLY A 48 49.59 8.14 -23.36
N LYS A 49 49.93 7.48 -24.48
CA LYS A 49 51.32 7.14 -24.84
C LYS A 49 52.04 8.33 -25.49
N PRO A 50 53.38 8.47 -25.34
CA PRO A 50 54.13 9.54 -25.98
C PRO A 50 54.06 9.43 -27.51
N ARG A 51 53.74 10.53 -28.20
CA ARG A 51 53.72 10.66 -29.66
C ARG A 51 55.15 10.74 -30.21
N GLY A 52 55.85 9.62 -30.21
CA GLY A 52 57.10 9.43 -30.96
C GLY A 52 56.86 9.12 -32.44
N ARG A 53 57.92 9.09 -33.26
CA ARG A 53 57.91 8.81 -34.73
C ARG A 53 57.30 7.46 -35.15
N GLY A 54 56.89 6.60 -34.22
CA GLY A 54 56.29 5.29 -34.49
C GLY A 54 54.98 5.03 -33.74
N HIS A 55 54.36 6.05 -33.13
CA HIS A 55 53.11 5.84 -32.42
C HIS A 55 51.92 5.81 -33.38
N VAL A 56 51.48 4.61 -33.77
CA VAL A 56 50.16 4.39 -34.37
C VAL A 56 49.18 4.07 -33.24
N CYS A 57 48.21 4.96 -33.02
CA CYS A 57 47.17 4.74 -32.03
C CYS A 57 46.20 3.67 -32.58
N GLN A 58 46.44 2.40 -32.25
CA GLN A 58 45.43 1.37 -32.46
C GLN A 58 44.23 1.69 -31.57
N ILE A 59 43.20 2.29 -32.15
CA ILE A 59 41.89 2.45 -31.52
C ILE A 59 41.43 1.03 -31.20
N ARG A 60 41.57 0.59 -29.94
CA ARG A 60 40.94 -0.64 -29.46
C ARG A 60 39.45 -0.45 -29.69
N THR A 61 38.94 -1.08 -30.74
CA THR A 61 37.60 -0.84 -31.26
C THR A 61 36.59 -1.02 -30.13
N ASP A 62 35.82 0.03 -29.83
CA ASP A 62 34.80 0.07 -28.78
C ASP A 62 33.63 -0.92 -29.05
N PHE A 63 33.76 -1.81 -30.04
CA PHE A 63 32.71 -2.72 -30.49
C PHE A 63 32.17 -3.61 -29.37
N LYS A 64 33.05 -4.18 -28.52
CA LYS A 64 32.63 -5.01 -27.38
C LYS A 64 31.82 -4.22 -26.35
N ARG A 65 32.19 -2.95 -26.10
CA ARG A 65 31.48 -2.06 -25.16
C ARG A 65 30.14 -1.63 -25.73
N ARG A 66 30.08 -1.23 -27.01
CA ARG A 66 28.83 -0.93 -27.71
C ARG A 66 27.88 -2.12 -27.78
N LYS A 67 28.39 -3.32 -28.07
CA LYS A 67 27.59 -4.55 -28.07
C LYS A 67 27.01 -4.85 -26.68
N ALA A 68 27.84 -4.78 -25.62
CA ALA A 68 27.37 -4.98 -24.25
C ALA A 68 26.36 -3.90 -23.81
N ALA A 69 26.53 -2.65 -24.25
CA ALA A 69 25.58 -1.58 -23.99
C ALA A 69 24.23 -1.84 -24.70
N ALA A 70 24.26 -2.25 -25.98
CA ALA A 70 23.07 -2.61 -26.73
C ALA A 70 22.32 -3.79 -26.09
N GLU A 71 23.03 -4.83 -25.66
CA GLU A 71 22.43 -5.96 -24.95
C GLU A 71 21.77 -5.55 -23.62
N ARG A 72 22.39 -4.65 -22.85
CA ARG A 72 21.79 -4.10 -21.62
C ARG A 72 20.53 -3.29 -21.92
N GLN A 73 20.53 -2.49 -22.98
CA GLN A 73 19.35 -1.72 -23.37
C GLN A 73 18.23 -2.63 -23.86
N ALA A 74 18.53 -3.65 -24.66
CA ALA A 74 17.54 -4.64 -25.10
C ALA A 74 16.91 -5.39 -23.92
N LYS A 75 17.71 -5.79 -22.92
CA LYS A 75 17.19 -6.41 -21.69
C LYS A 75 16.25 -5.47 -20.92
N LYS A 76 16.64 -4.22 -20.74
CA LYS A 76 15.79 -3.21 -20.07
C LYS A 76 14.48 -2.96 -20.81
N GLN A 77 14.53 -2.85 -22.15
CA GLN A 77 13.33 -2.69 -22.97
C GLN A 77 12.41 -3.90 -22.88
N LYS A 78 12.95 -5.12 -22.95
CA LYS A 78 12.16 -6.35 -22.80
C LYS A 78 11.53 -6.44 -21.41
N GLU A 79 12.24 -6.05 -20.35
CA GLU A 79 11.69 -6.01 -18.99
C GLU A 79 10.58 -4.96 -18.86
N ALA A 80 10.78 -3.75 -19.41
CA ALA A 80 9.77 -2.70 -19.42
C ALA A 80 8.51 -3.12 -20.18
N GLN A 81 8.67 -3.79 -21.34
CA GLN A 81 7.55 -4.35 -22.10
C GLN A 81 6.80 -5.43 -21.31
N ARG A 82 7.52 -6.33 -20.63
CA ARG A 82 6.89 -7.34 -19.76
C ARG A 82 6.12 -6.70 -18.61
N LYS A 83 6.68 -5.68 -17.97
CA LYS A 83 6.02 -4.92 -16.90
C LYS A 83 4.77 -4.20 -17.42
N ALA A 84 4.86 -3.54 -18.56
CA ALA A 84 3.73 -2.87 -19.20
C ALA A 84 2.62 -3.86 -19.56
N ALA A 85 2.96 -5.00 -20.17
CA ALA A 85 2.00 -6.05 -20.50
C ALA A 85 1.31 -6.63 -19.25
N ALA A 86 2.07 -6.86 -18.17
CA ALA A 86 1.50 -7.33 -16.90
C ALA A 86 0.54 -6.30 -16.27
N GLN A 87 0.88 -5.01 -16.33
CA GLN A 87 0.01 -3.93 -15.86
C GLN A 87 -1.26 -3.83 -16.70
N GLN A 88 -1.17 -3.93 -18.03
CA GLN A 88 -2.33 -3.94 -18.92
C GLN A 88 -3.23 -5.15 -18.65
N ALA A 89 -2.66 -6.35 -18.45
CA ALA A 89 -3.43 -7.54 -18.11
C ALA A 89 -4.14 -7.39 -16.74
N ALA A 90 -3.46 -6.82 -15.74
CA ALA A 90 -4.06 -6.53 -14.43
C ALA A 90 -5.19 -5.49 -14.54
N ALA A 91 -5.00 -4.44 -15.35
CA ALA A 91 -6.03 -3.44 -15.60
C ALA A 91 -7.26 -4.04 -16.28
N ARG A 92 -7.08 -4.91 -17.28
CA ARG A 92 -8.19 -5.63 -17.94
C ARG A 92 -8.97 -6.50 -16.95
N ARG A 93 -8.28 -7.30 -16.12
CA ARG A 93 -8.92 -8.12 -15.09
C ARG A 93 -9.71 -7.27 -14.08
N ARG A 94 -9.18 -6.11 -13.67
CA ARG A 94 -9.88 -5.18 -12.79
C ARG A 94 -11.11 -4.57 -13.45
N ALA A 95 -11.02 -4.19 -14.73
CA ALA A 95 -12.14 -3.66 -15.50
C ALA A 95 -13.25 -4.71 -15.67
N GLU A 96 -12.89 -5.95 -16.01
CA GLU A 96 -13.83 -7.07 -16.10
C GLU A 96 -14.50 -7.37 -14.76
N ALA A 97 -13.75 -7.38 -13.66
CA ALA A 97 -14.30 -7.57 -12.32
C ALA A 97 -15.25 -6.43 -11.92
N ALA A 98 -14.91 -5.18 -12.27
CA ALA A 98 -15.78 -4.03 -12.04
C ALA A 98 -17.07 -4.12 -12.86
N ALA A 99 -16.98 -4.50 -14.14
CA ALA A 99 -18.14 -4.72 -15.00
C ALA A 99 -19.06 -5.82 -14.45
N LYS A 100 -18.50 -6.94 -13.98
CA LYS A 100 -19.28 -8.02 -13.32
C LYS A 100 -19.98 -7.52 -12.05
N ARG A 101 -19.30 -6.72 -11.21
CA ARG A 101 -19.91 -6.13 -10.01
C ARG A 101 -21.04 -5.17 -10.36
N GLN A 102 -20.88 -4.34 -11.38
CA GLN A 102 -21.91 -3.42 -11.85
C GLN A 102 -23.12 -4.17 -12.43
N ALA A 103 -22.88 -5.23 -13.22
CA ALA A 103 -23.95 -6.08 -13.75
C ALA A 103 -24.73 -6.77 -12.62
N ALA A 104 -24.03 -7.34 -11.63
CA ALA A 104 -24.66 -7.93 -10.45
C ALA A 104 -25.47 -6.89 -9.65
N ALA A 105 -24.92 -5.70 -9.41
CA ALA A 105 -25.63 -4.61 -8.75
C ALA A 105 -26.84 -4.10 -9.54
N GLY A 106 -26.77 -4.11 -10.87
CA GLY A 106 -27.91 -3.79 -11.73
C GLY A 106 -29.02 -4.85 -11.65
N GLN A 107 -28.66 -6.13 -11.58
CA GLN A 107 -29.61 -7.23 -11.40
C GLN A 107 -30.29 -7.17 -10.03
N THR A 108 -29.56 -6.90 -8.94
CA THR A 108 -30.17 -6.76 -7.61
C THR A 108 -31.14 -5.58 -7.57
N ARG A 109 -30.77 -4.43 -8.15
CA ARG A 109 -31.67 -3.26 -8.25
C ARG A 109 -32.94 -3.56 -9.05
N ARG A 110 -32.84 -4.29 -10.16
CA ARG A 110 -34.00 -4.72 -10.95
C ARG A 110 -34.88 -5.70 -10.18
N ALA A 111 -34.29 -6.66 -9.46
CA ALA A 111 -35.03 -7.60 -8.62
C ALA A 111 -35.77 -6.90 -7.47
N THR A 112 -35.18 -5.89 -6.84
CA THR A 112 -35.85 -5.09 -5.80
C THR A 112 -36.95 -4.19 -6.37
N ALA A 113 -36.77 -3.64 -7.57
CA ALA A 113 -37.78 -2.81 -8.23
C ALA A 113 -38.98 -3.63 -8.75
N ALA A 114 -38.76 -4.89 -9.12
CA ALA A 114 -39.81 -5.79 -9.60
C ALA A 114 -40.67 -6.39 -8.46
N ARG A 115 -40.21 -6.34 -7.21
CA ARG A 115 -41.04 -6.66 -6.05
C ARG A 115 -41.99 -5.48 -5.78
N LYS A 116 -43.27 -5.63 -6.15
CA LYS A 116 -44.34 -4.79 -5.61
C LYS A 116 -44.19 -4.76 -4.08
N PRO A 117 -44.18 -3.59 -3.43
CA PRO A 117 -44.23 -3.55 -1.98
C PRO A 117 -45.51 -4.26 -1.58
N ALA A 118 -45.38 -5.40 -0.90
CA ALA A 118 -46.52 -6.03 -0.24
C ALA A 118 -47.09 -4.96 0.69
N GLY A 119 -48.34 -4.55 0.44
CA GLY A 119 -49.00 -3.52 1.23
C GLY A 119 -48.85 -3.84 2.70
N LYS A 120 -48.59 -2.80 3.51
CA LYS A 120 -48.55 -2.96 4.97
C LYS A 120 -49.83 -3.67 5.40
N PRO A 121 -49.75 -4.81 6.11
CA PRO A 121 -50.95 -5.44 6.63
C PRO A 121 -51.66 -4.42 7.50
N THR A 122 -52.91 -4.10 7.14
CA THR A 122 -53.76 -3.27 7.99
C THR A 122 -53.84 -3.95 9.35
N PRO A 123 -53.51 -3.25 10.45
CA PRO A 123 -53.62 -3.83 11.78
C PRO A 123 -55.07 -4.23 11.99
N LYS A 124 -55.30 -5.53 12.25
CA LYS A 124 -56.63 -6.02 12.62
C LYS A 124 -57.05 -5.27 13.91
N PRO A 125 -58.31 -4.86 14.03
CA PRO A 125 -58.79 -4.18 15.23
C PRO A 125 -58.48 -5.06 16.45
N ALA A 126 -57.83 -4.45 17.46
CA ALA A 126 -57.55 -5.13 18.71
C ALA A 126 -58.87 -5.51 19.38
N HIS A 127 -58.95 -6.73 19.91
CA HIS A 127 -60.12 -7.17 20.65
C HIS A 127 -59.98 -6.72 22.09
N ASP A 128 -60.88 -5.83 22.48
CA ASP A 128 -61.02 -5.42 23.86
C ASP A 128 -61.74 -6.52 24.65
N TYR A 129 -61.04 -7.08 25.63
CA TYR A 129 -61.53 -8.16 26.48
C TYR A 129 -62.38 -7.66 27.64
N HIS A 130 -62.28 -6.36 27.99
CA HIS A 130 -63.11 -5.76 29.04
C HIS A 130 -64.56 -5.58 28.60
N THR A 131 -64.79 -5.44 27.29
CA THR A 131 -66.12 -5.25 26.69
C THR A 131 -66.63 -6.50 25.98
N CYS A 132 -65.88 -7.61 26.06
CA CYS A 132 -66.26 -8.86 25.40
C CYS A 132 -67.40 -9.57 26.16
N THR A 133 -68.58 -9.61 25.55
CA THR A 133 -69.77 -10.29 26.10
C THR A 133 -69.92 -11.75 25.64
N ASP A 134 -69.07 -12.21 24.74
CA ASP A 134 -69.11 -13.58 24.21
C ASP A 134 -68.64 -14.57 25.27
N THR A 135 -69.54 -15.46 25.70
CA THR A 135 -69.27 -16.47 26.74
C THR A 135 -68.23 -17.50 26.29
N GLU A 136 -68.16 -17.79 24.99
CA GLU A 136 -67.31 -18.82 24.38
C GLU A 136 -66.01 -18.23 23.77
N CYS A 137 -65.66 -16.97 24.08
CA CYS A 137 -64.48 -16.34 23.52
C CYS A 137 -63.18 -17.03 23.98
N ARG A 138 -62.55 -17.79 23.06
CA ARG A 138 -61.31 -18.56 23.29
C ARG A 138 -60.02 -17.73 23.24
N ARG A 139 -60.11 -16.40 23.21
CA ARG A 139 -58.91 -15.54 23.22
C ARG A 139 -58.31 -15.53 24.62
N TYR A 140 -57.00 -15.75 24.72
CA TYR A 140 -56.28 -15.87 25.99
C TYR A 140 -56.57 -14.72 26.97
N ALA A 141 -56.57 -13.46 26.50
CA ALA A 141 -56.86 -12.30 27.34
C ALA A 141 -58.29 -12.32 27.93
N CYS A 142 -59.27 -12.84 27.20
CA CYS A 142 -60.64 -12.97 27.69
C CYS A 142 -60.78 -14.12 28.69
N LEU A 143 -60.08 -15.23 28.47
CA LEU A 143 -60.04 -16.36 29.41
C LEU A 143 -59.43 -15.91 30.74
N ALA A 144 -58.24 -15.30 30.70
CA ALA A 144 -57.55 -14.81 31.88
C ALA A 144 -58.38 -13.77 32.67
N TRP A 145 -59.04 -12.83 31.98
CA TRP A 145 -59.89 -11.83 32.64
C TRP A 145 -61.13 -12.45 33.29
N LYS A 146 -61.79 -13.41 32.62
CA LYS A 146 -62.95 -14.11 33.19
C LYS A 146 -62.58 -15.01 34.37
N GLU A 147 -61.47 -15.72 34.29
CA GLU A 147 -60.93 -16.52 35.39
C GLU A 147 -60.61 -15.64 36.58
N ALA A 148 -59.88 -14.53 36.38
CA ALA A 148 -59.57 -13.58 37.46
C ALA A 148 -60.82 -12.91 38.06
N LEU A 149 -61.83 -12.60 37.23
CA LEU A 149 -63.09 -12.03 37.71
C LEU A 149 -63.90 -13.06 38.51
N ALA A 150 -63.94 -14.31 38.05
CA ALA A 150 -64.60 -15.39 38.77
C ALA A 150 -63.91 -15.69 40.11
N GLU A 151 -62.58 -15.78 40.09
CA GLU A 151 -61.75 -15.99 41.28
C GLU A 151 -61.91 -14.86 42.29
N GLY A 152 -61.82 -13.60 41.84
CA GLY A 152 -62.04 -12.43 42.70
C GLY A 152 -63.45 -12.34 43.26
N ARG A 153 -64.45 -12.86 42.54
CA ARG A 153 -65.83 -12.92 43.03
C ARG A 153 -66.01 -14.01 44.09
N THR A 154 -65.31 -15.13 43.98
CA THR A 154 -65.37 -16.21 44.97
C THR A 154 -64.56 -15.87 46.22
N SER A 155 -63.30 -15.44 46.06
CA SER A 155 -62.45 -15.09 47.21
C SER A 155 -62.95 -13.85 47.93
N GLY A 156 -63.33 -12.79 47.20
CA GLY A 156 -63.86 -11.58 47.82
C GLY A 156 -65.19 -11.79 48.54
N LEU A 157 -65.99 -12.79 48.14
CA LEU A 157 -67.21 -13.16 48.86
C LEU A 157 -66.90 -13.94 50.14
N GLU A 158 -65.90 -14.83 50.10
CA GLU A 158 -65.45 -15.63 51.25
C GLU A 158 -64.76 -14.75 52.30
N ASP A 159 -63.78 -13.93 51.89
CA ASP A 159 -63.09 -12.97 52.76
C ASP A 159 -64.07 -11.96 53.38
N GLY A 160 -65.03 -11.48 52.58
CA GLY A 160 -66.07 -10.57 53.05
C GLY A 160 -67.05 -11.22 54.04
N TYR A 161 -67.35 -12.51 53.85
CA TYR A 161 -68.19 -13.28 54.77
C TYR A 161 -67.48 -13.56 56.10
N GLU A 162 -66.20 -13.94 56.05
CA GLU A 162 -65.38 -14.20 57.24
C GLU A 162 -65.22 -12.94 58.10
N HIS A 163 -64.80 -11.81 57.51
CA HIS A 163 -64.71 -10.54 58.24
C HIS A 163 -66.06 -10.06 58.79
N GLY A 164 -67.15 -10.25 58.05
CA GLY A 164 -68.49 -9.94 58.53
C GLY A 164 -68.89 -10.80 59.73
N TYR A 165 -68.57 -12.09 59.71
CA TYR A 165 -68.85 -13.04 60.77
C TYR A 165 -68.04 -12.75 62.04
N GLU A 166 -66.73 -12.53 61.91
CA GLU A 166 -65.85 -12.16 63.03
C GLU A 166 -66.30 -10.88 63.71
N THR A 167 -66.53 -9.82 62.91
CA THR A 167 -66.99 -8.52 63.43
C THR A 167 -68.35 -8.65 64.14
N GLY A 168 -69.28 -9.43 63.58
CA GLY A 168 -70.58 -9.69 64.19
C GLY A 168 -70.49 -10.52 65.47
N TYR A 169 -69.59 -11.50 65.52
CA TYR A 169 -69.36 -12.36 66.69
C TYR A 169 -68.75 -11.58 67.85
N GLU A 170 -67.75 -10.73 67.57
CA GLU A 170 -67.14 -9.83 68.57
C GLU A 170 -68.17 -8.85 69.15
N GLN A 171 -68.97 -8.22 68.30
CA GLN A 171 -70.06 -7.33 68.74
C GLN A 171 -71.09 -8.08 69.59
N GLY A 172 -71.43 -9.32 69.20
CA GLY A 172 -72.33 -10.18 69.96
C GLY A 172 -71.79 -10.59 71.33
N LEU A 173 -70.49 -10.85 71.45
CA LEU A 173 -69.82 -11.12 72.73
C LEU A 173 -69.74 -9.87 73.61
N ALA A 174 -69.44 -8.71 73.03
CA ALA A 174 -69.42 -7.44 73.75
C ALA A 174 -70.81 -7.05 74.27
N ALA A 175 -71.87 -7.41 73.55
CA ALA A 175 -73.26 -7.13 73.94
C ALA A 175 -73.83 -8.10 75.00
N ARG A 176 -73.11 -9.16 75.39
CA ARG A 176 -73.58 -10.08 76.44
C ARG A 176 -73.46 -9.42 77.83
N PRO A 177 -74.55 -9.35 78.61
CA PRO A 177 -74.46 -8.85 79.98
C PRO A 177 -73.57 -9.79 80.80
N ARG A 178 -72.54 -9.22 81.42
CA ARG A 178 -71.67 -9.94 82.36
C ARG A 178 -72.51 -10.33 83.58
N ARG A 179 -72.67 -11.63 83.81
CA ARG A 179 -73.29 -12.18 85.02
C ARG A 179 -72.39 -12.02 86.23
#